data_AF-A0A1Q3GP05-F1
#
_entry.id   AF-A0A1Q3GP05-F1
#
_cell.length_a   1.000
_cell.length_b   1.000
_cell.length_c   1.000
_cell.angle_alpha   90.00
_cell.angle_beta   90.00
_cell.angle_gamma   90.00
#
_symmetry.space_group_name_H-M   'P 1'
#
loop_
_entity.id
_entity.type
_entity.pdbx_description
1 polymer ?
#
loop_
_entity_poly.entity_id
_entity_poly.type
_entity_poly.pdbx_seq_one_letter_code
_entity_poly.pdbx_strand_id
1 'polypeptide(L)' 'MKKFDTLEDAFQHFLDNVYPKLPPERKIKYKDARYDFLKRKSISHNKIESILADYATIKMEITFED' A
#
# COMPACT_ATOMS: atom_id res chain seq x y z
N MET A 1 9.09 4.14 13.14
CA MET A 1 8.41 4.05 11.84
C MET A 1 8.97 2.84 11.11
N LYS A 2 8.13 1.96 10.57
CA LYS A 2 8.59 0.81 9.79
C LYS A 2 8.93 1.31 8.38
N LYS A 3 10.15 1.07 7.92
CA LYS A 3 10.54 1.30 6.53
C LYS A 3 10.29 0.02 5.75
N PHE A 4 9.90 0.15 4.49
CA PHE A 4 9.67 -0.97 3.58
C PHE A 4 10.51 -0.72 2.34
N ASP A 5 11.10 -1.78 1.81
CA ASP A 5 11.97 -1.70 0.63
C ASP A 5 11.14 -1.70 -0.66
N THR A 6 9.90 -2.19 -0.61
CA THR A 6 8.96 -2.22 -1.74
C THR A 6 7.60 -1.61 -1.38
N LEU A 7 6.89 -1.10 -2.40
CA LEU A 7 5.52 -0.60 -2.25
C LEU A 7 4.55 -1.72 -1.86
N GLU A 8 4.79 -2.93 -2.34
CA GLU A 8 4.00 -4.12 -2.05
C GLU A 8 4.09 -4.50 -0.57
N ASP A 9 5.28 -4.49 0.03
CA ASP A 9 5.46 -4.78 1.46
C ASP A 9 4.78 -3.72 2.32
N ALA A 10 4.89 -2.45 1.93
CA ALA A 10 4.19 -1.35 2.59
C ALA A 10 2.66 -1.52 2.48
N PHE A 11 2.16 -1.95 1.31
CA PHE A 11 0.75 -2.19 1.08
C PHE A 11 0.23 -3.40 1.86
N GLN A 12 1.00 -4.48 1.93
CA GLN A 12 0.67 -5.64 2.77
C GLN A 12 0.57 -5.23 4.24
N HIS A 13 1.51 -4.41 4.73
CA HIS A 13 1.44 -3.88 6.09
C HIS A 13 0.19 -3.02 6.32
N PHE A 14 -0.19 -2.19 5.35
CA PHE A 14 -1.44 -1.44 5.39
C PHE A 14 -2.65 -2.38 5.49
N LEU A 15 -2.71 -3.45 4.70
CA LEU A 15 -3.81 -4.41 4.72
C LEU A 15 -3.93 -5.16 6.06
N ASP A 16 -2.81 -5.43 6.73
CA ASP A 16 -2.80 -6.19 7.98
C ASP A 16 -3.02 -5.31 9.22
N ASN A 17 -2.55 -4.06 9.21
CA ASN A 17 -2.49 -3.22 10.41
C ASN A 17 -3.44 -2.01 10.38
N VAL A 18 -3.69 -1.46 9.19
CA VAL A 18 -4.47 -0.23 9.00
C VAL A 18 -5.87 -0.56 8.48
N TYR A 19 -5.97 -1.31 7.39
CA TYR A 19 -7.23 -1.68 6.74
C TYR A 19 -8.28 -2.28 7.69
N PRO A 20 -7.94 -3.17 8.65
CA PRO A 20 -8.94 -3.73 9.58
C PRO A 20 -9.53 -2.69 10.54
N LYS A 21 -8.79 -1.60 10.81
CA LYS A 21 -9.20 -0.50 11.70
C LYS A 21 -9.97 0.59 10.97
N LEU A 22 -10.02 0.56 9.63
CA LEU A 22 -10.74 1.54 8.84
C LEU A 22 -12.26 1.44 9.02
N PRO A 23 -12.98 2.58 8.93
CA PRO A 23 -14.44 2.58 8.90
C PRO A 23 -14.96 1.87 7.64
N PRO A 24 -16.19 1.35 7.65
CA PRO A 24 -16.77 0.56 6.56
C PRO A 24 -16.69 1.23 5.19
N GLU A 25 -16.94 2.54 5.12
CA GLU A 25 -16.90 3.32 3.88
C GLU A 25 -15.53 3.26 3.19
N ARG A 26 -14.46 3.41 3.97
CA ARG A 26 -13.08 3.31 3.46
C ARG A 26 -12.71 1.87 3.10
N LYS A 27 -13.20 0.88 3.86
CA LYS A 27 -13.00 -0.53 3.53
C LYS A 27 -13.61 -0.90 2.18
N ILE A 28 -14.79 -0.38 1.87
CA ILE A 28 -15.45 -0.55 0.56
C ILE A 28 -14.60 0.09 -0.53
N LYS A 29 -14.14 1.33 -0.33
CA LYS A 29 -13.30 2.06 -1.30
C LYS A 29 -12.04 1.29 -1.70
N TYR A 30 -11.38 0.61 -0.76
CA TYR A 30 -10.15 -0.14 -1.04
C TYR A 30 -10.37 -1.65 -1.21
N LYS A 31 -11.62 -2.12 -1.24
CA LYS A 31 -11.95 -3.56 -1.38
C LYS A 31 -11.40 -4.13 -2.69
N ASP A 32 -11.59 -3.40 -3.78
CA ASP A 32 -11.14 -3.85 -5.11
C ASP A 32 -9.62 -3.84 -5.19
N ALA A 33 -8.97 -2.80 -4.66
CA ALA A 33 -7.51 -2.73 -4.59
C ALA A 33 -6.91 -3.90 -3.78
N ARG A 34 -7.53 -4.24 -2.64
CA ARG A 34 -7.15 -5.42 -1.84
C ARG A 34 -7.34 -6.71 -2.63
N TYR A 35 -8.45 -6.86 -3.34
CA TYR A 35 -8.71 -8.04 -4.16
C TYR A 35 -7.71 -8.17 -5.30
N ASP A 36 -7.45 -7.10 -6.03
CA ASP A 36 -6.49 -7.07 -7.14
C ASP A 36 -5.07 -7.35 -6.66
N PHE A 37 -4.67 -6.83 -5.49
CA PHE A 37 -3.36 -7.13 -4.89
C PHE A 37 -3.24 -8.61 -4.49
N LEU A 38 -4.21 -9.14 -3.73
CA LEU A 38 -4.13 -10.51 -3.19
C LEU A 38 -4.40 -11.60 -4.23
N LYS A 39 -5.28 -11.36 -5.20
CA LYS A 39 -5.74 -12.38 -6.16
C LYS A 39 -5.19 -12.21 -7.56
N ARG A 40 -5.10 -10.98 -8.06
CA ARG A 40 -4.67 -10.74 -9.44
C ARG A 40 -3.21 -10.38 -9.57
N LYS A 41 -2.56 -9.94 -8.48
CA LYS A 41 -1.20 -9.37 -8.46
C LYS A 41 -1.00 -8.34 -9.59
N SER A 42 -2.07 -7.64 -9.94
CA SER A 42 -2.13 -6.75 -11.11
C SER A 42 -2.42 -5.31 -10.72
N ILE A 43 -2.33 -4.98 -9.43
CA ILE A 43 -2.50 -3.62 -8.97
C ILE A 43 -1.29 -2.80 -9.39
N SER A 44 -1.52 -1.59 -9.92
CA SER A 44 -0.44 -0.69 -10.29
C SER A 44 0.19 -0.05 -9.06
N HIS A 45 1.50 0.19 -9.12
CA HIS A 45 2.24 0.94 -8.08
C HIS A 45 1.60 2.28 -7.78
N ASN A 46 1.17 3.04 -8.80
CA ASN A 46 0.46 4.31 -8.62
C ASN A 46 -0.81 4.18 -7.76
N LYS A 47 -1.54 3.07 -7.90
CA LYS A 47 -2.76 2.81 -7.09
C LYS A 47 -2.37 2.52 -5.65
N ILE A 48 -1.32 1.73 -5.42
CA ILE A 48 -0.77 1.46 -4.09
C ILE A 48 -0.31 2.77 -3.44
N GLU A 49 0.51 3.57 -4.13
CA GLU A 49 1.00 4.86 -3.64
C GLU A 49 -0.15 5.80 -3.28
N SER A 50 -1.17 5.91 -4.14
CA SER A 50 -2.34 6.75 -3.85
C SER A 50 -3.07 6.33 -2.57
N ILE A 51 -3.14 5.02 -2.28
CA ILE A 51 -3.76 4.53 -1.05
C ILE A 51 -2.84 4.77 0.15
N LEU A 52 -1.54 4.52 0.00
CA LEU A 52 -0.57 4.68 1.08
C LEU A 52 -0.34 6.15 1.42
N ALA A 53 -0.42 7.08 0.47
CA ALA A 53 -0.25 8.51 0.71
C ALA A 53 -1.25 9.06 1.74
N ASP A 54 -2.43 8.44 1.88
CA ASP A 54 -3.41 8.80 2.90
C ASP A 54 -2.98 8.40 4.34
N TYR A 55 -2.02 7.48 4.50
CA TYR A 55 -1.67 6.85 5.79
C TYR A 55 -0.18 6.76 6.10
N ALA A 56 0.69 6.98 5.11
CA ALA A 56 2.13 6.80 5.21
C ALA A 56 2.85 7.89 4.41
N THR A 57 4.05 8.23 4.86
CA THR A 57 4.96 9.10 4.11
C THR A 57 5.81 8.25 3.18
N ILE A 58 5.67 8.47 1.88
CA ILE A 58 6.47 7.78 0.86
C ILE A 58 7.72 8.64 0.61
N LYS A 59 8.92 8.05 0.81
CA LYS A 59 10.21 8.65 0.47
C LYS A 59 10.96 7.69 -0.45
N MET A 60 11.36 8.17 -1.62
CA MET A 60 12.15 7.41 -2.58
C MET A 60 13.64 7.73 -2.34
N GLU A 61 14.43 6.72 -1.97
CA GLU A 61 15.89 6.82 -1.87
C GLU A 61 16.49 6.07 -3.06
N ILE A 62 17.23 6.79 -3.92
CA ILE A 62 17.93 6.24 -5.08
C ILE A 62 19.42 6.25 -4.77
N THR A 63 20.07 5.08 -4.83
CA THR A 63 21.50 4.94 -4.55
C THR A 63 22.16 4.31 -5.77
N PHE A 64 23.28 4.88 -6.21
CA PHE A 64 24.13 4.31 -7.26
C PHE A 64 25.47 3.93 -6.63
N GLU A 65 26.00 2.77 -7.00
CA GLU A 65 27.39 2.39 -6.74
C GLU A 65 28.15 2.56 -8.06
N ASP A 66 29.28 3.28 -8.01
CA ASP A 66 30.22 3.48 -9.13
C ASP A 66 30.93 2.17 -9.52
#